data_AF-A0A1H6DPS1-F1
#
_entry.id   AF-A0A1H6DPS1-F1
#
_cell.length_a   1.000
_cell.length_b   1.000
_cell.length_c   1.000
_cell.angle_alpha   90.00
_cell.angle_beta   90.00
_cell.angle_gamma   90.00
#
_symmetry.space_group_name_H-M   'P 1'
#
loop_
_entity.id
_entity.type
_entity.pdbx_description
1 polymer ?
#
loop_
_entity_poly.entity_id
_entity_poly.type
_entity_poly.pdbx_seq_one_letter_code
_entity_poly.pdbx_strand_id
1 'polypeptide(L)' 'MAEGEAEVSEVTTQPGDAIGRELLPLFGITDPADETEFFEQMVRDRRLVIRLRVTHLYGTALDGPVTR' A
#
# COMPACT_ATOMS: atom_id res chain seq x y z
N MET A 1 15.86 3.02 7.21
CA MET A 1 14.92 2.34 8.12
C MET A 1 13.96 3.37 8.68
N ALA A 2 12.67 3.06 8.71
CA ALA A 2 11.65 3.93 9.28
C ALA A 2 10.99 3.23 10.47
N GLU A 3 10.79 3.98 11.55
CA GLU A 3 10.07 3.55 12.74
C GLU A 3 8.90 4.50 12.99
N GLY A 4 7.77 3.97 13.43
CA GLY A 4 6.55 4.74 13.61
C GLY A 4 5.39 3.90 14.12
N GLU A 5 4.29 4.58 14.41
CA GLU A 5 3.04 3.93 14.81
C GLU A 5 2.29 3.44 13.56
N ALA A 6 1.80 2.20 13.62
CA ALA A 6 1.03 1.61 12.54
C ALA A 6 -0.47 1.63 12.86
N GLU A 7 -1.27 2.14 11.93
CA GLU A 7 -2.72 1.96 11.92
C GLU A 7 -3.07 0.88 10.90
N VAL A 8 -3.77 -0.16 11.34
CA VAL A 8 -4.13 -1.31 10.53
C VAL A 8 -5.64 -1.25 10.24
N SER A 9 -6.02 -1.35 8.97
CA SER A 9 -7.44 -1.46 8.63
C SER A 9 -8.01 -2.84 8.94
N GLU A 10 -9.34 -2.95 8.91
CA GLU A 10 -9.99 -4.24 8.71
C GLU A 10 -9.55 -4.86 7.37
N VAL A 11 -9.69 -6.19 7.26
CA VAL A 11 -9.52 -6.88 5.98
C VAL A 11 -10.67 -6.53 5.04
N THR A 12 -10.39 -6.44 3.75
CA THR A 12 -11.45 -6.35 2.75
C THR A 12 -12.30 -7.62 2.76
N THR A 13 -13.62 -7.45 2.64
CA THR A 13 -14.59 -8.55 2.68
C THR A 13 -15.58 -8.51 1.52
N GLN A 14 -15.66 -7.38 0.80
CA GLN A 14 -16.53 -7.22 -0.34
C GLN A 14 -15.76 -6.56 -1.48
N PRO A 15 -15.91 -7.06 -2.73
CA PRO A 15 -15.26 -6.44 -3.87
C PRO A 15 -15.63 -4.97 -3.99
N GLY A 16 -14.64 -4.08 -4.02
CA GLY A 16 -14.83 -2.64 -4.12
C GLY A 16 -15.28 -1.95 -2.83
N ASP A 17 -15.12 -2.59 -1.66
CA ASP A 17 -15.27 -1.92 -0.37
C ASP A 17 -14.23 -0.79 -0.18
N ALA A 18 -14.37 -0.01 0.89
CA ALA A 18 -13.53 1.16 1.13
C ALA A 18 -12.03 0.82 1.18
N ILE A 19 -11.67 -0.35 1.75
CA ILE A 19 -10.27 -0.79 1.85
C ILE A 19 -9.77 -1.31 0.50
N GLY A 20 -10.59 -2.07 -0.21
CA GLY A 20 -10.30 -2.50 -1.58
C GLY A 20 -9.98 -1.30 -2.48
N ARG A 21 -10.80 -0.24 -2.44
CA ARG A 21 -10.58 1.00 -3.21
C ARG A 21 -9.31 1.74 -2.82
N GLU A 22 -8.93 1.70 -1.55
CA GLU A 22 -7.66 2.28 -1.08
C GLU A 22 -6.44 1.50 -1.62
N LEU A 23 -6.58 0.20 -1.86
CA LEU A 23 -5.50 -0.64 -2.41
C LEU A 23 -5.24 -0.38 -3.89
N LEU A 24 -6.24 0.00 -4.70
CA LEU A 24 -6.10 0.24 -6.15
C LEU A 24 -4.86 1.10 -6.52
N PRO A 25 -4.72 2.33 -5.99
CA PRO A 25 -3.57 3.18 -6.34
C PRO A 25 -2.24 2.62 -5.81
N LEU A 26 -2.24 1.83 -4.74
CA LEU A 26 -1.02 1.23 -4.19
C LEU A 26 -0.47 0.11 -5.08
N PHE A 27 -1.34 -0.55 -5.84
CA PHE A 27 -0.98 -1.56 -6.85
C PHE A 27 -0.88 -0.99 -8.27
N GLY A 28 -1.14 0.31 -8.45
CA GLY A 28 -1.02 0.97 -9.75
C GLY A 28 -2.08 0.55 -10.77
N ILE A 29 -3.24 0.05 -10.32
CA ILE A 29 -4.36 -0.31 -11.21
C ILE A 29 -5.05 0.97 -11.66
N THR A 30 -5.08 1.20 -12.98
CA THR A 30 -5.64 2.43 -13.57
C THR A 30 -6.74 2.17 -14.61
N ASP A 31 -6.85 0.95 -15.13
CA ASP A 31 -7.91 0.58 -16.06
C ASP A 31 -9.14 0.05 -15.28
N PRO A 32 -10.33 0.67 -15.43
CA PRO A 32 -11.57 0.17 -14.82
C PRO A 32 -11.90 -1.28 -15.20
N ALA A 33 -11.43 -1.78 -16.35
CA ALA A 33 -11.65 -3.16 -16.76
C ALA A 33 -10.96 -4.17 -15.83
N ASP A 34 -9.83 -3.79 -15.22
CA ASP A 34 -9.05 -4.65 -14.33
C ASP A 34 -9.54 -4.61 -12.87
N GLU A 35 -10.37 -3.62 -12.50
CA GLU A 35 -10.79 -3.40 -11.12
C GLU A 35 -11.57 -4.57 -10.51
N THR A 36 -12.40 -5.25 -11.31
CA THR A 36 -13.28 -6.32 -10.79
C THR A 36 -12.44 -7.53 -10.36
N GLU A 37 -11.57 -8.03 -11.22
CA GLU A 37 -10.67 -9.15 -10.90
C GLU A 37 -9.73 -8.76 -9.74
N PHE A 38 -9.22 -7.53 -9.75
CA PHE A 38 -8.40 -7.01 -8.66
C PHE A 38 -9.13 -7.08 -7.31
N PHE A 39 -10.35 -6.57 -7.21
CA PHE A 39 -11.09 -6.55 -5.95
C PHE A 39 -11.46 -7.96 -5.47
N GLU A 40 -11.83 -8.87 -6.37
CA GLU A 40 -12.07 -10.26 -6.03
C GLU A 40 -10.82 -10.92 -5.43
N GLN A 41 -9.64 -10.64 -6.02
CA GLN A 41 -8.38 -11.14 -5.50
C GLN A 41 -8.03 -10.54 -4.13
N MET A 42 -8.28 -9.24 -3.91
CA MET A 42 -8.03 -8.60 -2.60
C MET A 42 -8.87 -9.24 -1.48
N VAL A 43 -10.14 -9.54 -1.75
CA VAL A 43 -11.03 -10.23 -0.80
C VAL A 43 -10.57 -11.66 -0.54
N ARG A 44 -10.24 -12.40 -1.60
CA ARG A 44 -9.75 -13.79 -1.52
C ARG A 44 -8.50 -13.88 -0.63
N ASP A 45 -7.59 -12.94 -0.79
CA ASP A 45 -6.33 -12.87 -0.04
C ASP A 45 -6.49 -12.21 1.34
N ARG A 46 -7.69 -11.73 1.68
CA ARG A 46 -7.98 -10.99 2.93
C ARG A 46 -7.01 -9.83 3.15
N ARG A 47 -6.80 -9.03 2.10
CA ARG A 47 -5.87 -7.89 2.12
C ARG A 47 -6.37 -6.79 3.04
N LEU A 48 -5.44 -6.02 3.58
CA LEU A 48 -5.68 -4.86 4.43
C LEU A 48 -4.65 -3.78 4.10
N VAL A 49 -4.87 -2.57 4.61
CA VAL A 49 -3.94 -1.45 4.49
C VAL A 49 -3.27 -1.19 5.84
N ILE A 50 -1.96 -1.01 5.80
CA ILE A 50 -1.14 -0.55 6.94
C ILE A 50 -0.70 0.87 6.65
N ARG A 51 -1.08 1.82 7.49
CA ARG A 51 -0.63 3.21 7.46
C ARG A 51 0.43 3.41 8.53
N LEU A 52 1.68 3.68 8.11
CA LEU A 52 2.79 3.91 9.03
C LEU A 52 3.00 5.42 9.24
N ARG A 53 2.69 5.90 10.44
CA ARG A 53 3.02 7.26 10.88
C ARG A 53 4.45 7.27 11.40
N VAL A 54 5.38 7.54 10.50
CA VAL A 54 6.82 7.56 10.80
C VAL A 54 7.15 8.65 11.82
N THR A 55 7.79 8.27 12.92
CA THR A 55 8.28 9.18 13.96
C THR A 55 9.80 9.29 13.95
N HIS A 56 10.49 8.25 13.48
CA HIS A 56 11.95 8.23 13.38
C HIS A 56 12.41 7.64 12.05
N LEU A 57 13.47 8.24 11.51
CA LEU A 57 14.16 7.76 10.32
C LEU A 57 15.63 7.56 10.68
N TYR A 58 16.11 6.36 10.40
CA TYR A 58 17.51 5.98 10.60
C TYR A 58 18.10 5.53 9.27
N GLY A 59 19.32 5.98 8.99
CA GLY A 59 20.06 5.56 7.82
C GLY A 59 21.28 6.41 7.59
N THR A 60 22.16 5.91 6.74
CA THR A 60 23.29 6.66 6.23
C THR A 60 23.00 6.93 4.76
N ALA A 61 22.88 8.21 4.40
CA ALA A 61 22.92 8.61 3.00
C ALA A 61 24.38 8.57 2.55
N LEU A 62 24.67 7.87 1.46
CA LEU A 62 25.96 7.93 0.80
C LEU A 62 25.85 8.92 -0.35
N ASP A 63 26.28 10.16 -0.12
CA ASP A 63 26.44 11.13 -1.20
C ASP A 63 27.81 10.91 -1.86
N GLY A 64 27.83 10.18 -2.96
CA GLY A 64 29.00 10.02 -3.83
C GLY A 64 28.86 10.89 -5.08
N PRO A 65 29.97 11.39 -5.68
CA PRO A 65 29.89 12.07 -6.96
C PRO A 65 29.32 11.12 -8.02
N VAL A 66 28.23 11.52 -8.69
CA VAL A 66 27.88 10.97 -9.99
C VAL A 66 28.89 11.56 -10.96
N THR A 67 29.95 10.81 -11.27
CA THR A 67 30.89 11.22 -12.30
C THR A 67 30.11 11.41 -13.59
N ARG A 68 30.17 12.63 -14.12
CA ARG A 68 29.41 13.13 -15.26
C ARG A 68 29.76 12.43 -16.57
#